data_AF-A0AAD7XAE7-F1
#
_entry.id   AF-A0AAD7XAE7-F1
#
_cell.length_a   1.000
_cell.length_b   1.000
_cell.length_c   1.000
_cell.angle_alpha   90.00
_cell.angle_beta   90.00
_cell.angle_gamma   90.00
#
_symmetry.space_group_name_H-M   'P 1'
#
loop_
_entity.id
_entity.type
_entity.pdbx_description
1 polymer ?
#
loop_
_entity_poly.entity_id
_entity_poly.type
_entity_poly.pdbx_seq_one_letter_code
_entity_poly.pdbx_strand_id
1 'polypeptide(L)'
;MPPLAVYNSPHGNKTSSLFTKPFVLPCHLFGASCENMLLGKSIAEIMRMALRLVARDRALLWIRAHSDIEYNPTASAHPSHILYDRMAHANPHPVKAPLDDKTDETLKAKRLESVTLWCSSGALHHWVTGYTFVRPHQRDPDNPTQDIVGISCNMYQPRSHIYNAAADNLYGCLELQARPRNLLYSTRTPYKIVLTFQRTITMKDILDLVVAKGLQYYTFHPDGSGCLNWQLTLLSNFVAPGWLSEEDVANARVQVSEYAKTAKEAVPWPPVQGKFYTPPQ
;
A
#
# COMPACT_ATOMS: atom_id res chain seq x y z
N MET A 1 -17.73 54.74 51.46
CA MET A 1 -17.45 54.20 52.80
C MET A 1 -18.72 54.28 53.61
N PRO A 2 -19.40 53.14 53.78
CA PRO A 2 -19.50 52.47 55.09
C PRO A 2 -19.40 50.92 54.93
N PRO A 3 -19.70 50.07 55.93
CA PRO A 3 -18.71 49.48 56.84
C PRO A 3 -18.54 47.95 56.73
N LEU A 4 -17.51 47.46 57.43
CA LEU A 4 -17.22 46.06 57.75
C LEU A 4 -18.41 45.33 58.39
N ALA A 5 -18.69 44.11 57.92
CA ALA A 5 -19.48 43.09 58.60
C ALA A 5 -18.65 41.78 58.63
N VAL A 6 -18.10 41.45 59.79
CA VAL A 6 -18.58 40.43 60.74
C VAL A 6 -18.55 39.01 60.18
N TYR A 7 -17.55 38.30 60.67
CA TYR A 7 -17.31 36.87 60.65
C TYR A 7 -18.47 36.11 61.32
N ASN A 8 -19.00 35.08 60.67
CA ASN A 8 -19.69 33.98 61.34
C ASN A 8 -19.46 32.69 60.53
N SER A 9 -18.80 31.74 61.18
CA SER A 9 -18.54 30.39 60.69
C SER A 9 -19.56 29.44 61.31
N PRO A 10 -20.15 28.51 60.54
CA PRO A 10 -20.67 27.29 61.13
C PRO A 10 -19.96 26.05 60.56
N HIS A 11 -19.47 25.24 61.50
CA HIS A 11 -19.05 23.87 61.29
C HIS A 11 -20.10 23.06 60.54
N GLY A 12 -19.68 22.37 59.48
CA GLY A 12 -20.46 21.41 58.71
C GLY A 12 -19.61 20.21 58.31
N ASN A 13 -20.17 19.02 58.46
CA ASN A 13 -19.50 17.73 58.58
C ASN A 13 -18.65 17.26 57.41
N LYS A 14 -17.59 16.54 57.76
CA LYS A 14 -16.79 15.66 56.90
C LYS A 14 -17.69 14.59 56.25
N THR A 15 -17.74 14.58 54.93
CA THR A 15 -17.91 13.34 54.17
C THR A 15 -16.81 13.27 53.11
N SER A 16 -15.97 12.25 53.24
CA SER A 16 -14.89 11.92 52.33
C SER A 16 -15.47 11.33 51.04
N SER A 17 -15.68 12.16 50.02
CA SER A 17 -15.86 11.67 48.65
C SER A 17 -14.49 11.42 48.03
N LEU A 18 -14.11 10.15 47.93
CA LEU A 18 -13.01 9.70 47.08
C LEU A 18 -13.25 10.19 45.65
N PHE A 19 -12.42 11.13 45.20
CA PHE A 19 -12.28 11.50 43.81
C PHE A 19 -11.95 10.24 42.98
N THR A 20 -12.95 9.70 42.27
CA THR A 20 -12.70 8.87 41.10
C THR A 20 -12.27 9.80 39.98
N LYS A 21 -10.95 10.00 39.85
CA LYS A 21 -10.38 10.60 38.64
C LYS A 21 -10.82 9.73 37.45
N PRO A 22 -11.38 10.31 36.37
CA PRO A 22 -11.64 9.54 35.16
C PRO A 22 -10.32 8.97 34.65
N PHE A 23 -10.30 7.66 34.43
CA PHE A 23 -9.18 6.96 33.83
C PHE A 23 -9.09 7.36 32.36
N VAL A 24 -8.22 8.32 32.03
CA VAL A 24 -7.96 8.75 30.65
C VAL A 24 -6.95 7.77 30.05
N LEU A 25 -7.43 6.86 29.20
CA LEU A 25 -6.57 6.03 28.34
C LEU A 25 -5.91 6.94 27.28
N PRO A 26 -4.60 6.79 27.01
CA PRO A 26 -3.95 7.53 25.93
C PRO A 26 -4.57 7.16 24.58
N CYS A 27 -5.24 8.12 23.95
CA CYS A 27 -6.04 8.01 22.72
C CYS A 27 -5.24 7.80 21.42
N HIS A 28 -4.05 7.19 21.47
CA HIS A 28 -3.21 6.99 20.28
C HIS A 28 -3.48 5.68 19.52
N LEU A 29 -4.44 4.86 19.97
CA LEU A 29 -4.78 3.57 19.37
C LEU A 29 -6.14 3.50 18.68
N PHE A 30 -6.98 4.53 18.81
CA PHE A 30 -8.34 4.53 18.24
C PHE A 30 -8.55 5.80 17.43
N GLY A 31 -8.79 5.65 16.12
CA GLY A 31 -9.19 6.77 15.27
C GLY A 31 -10.57 7.31 15.68
N ALA A 32 -10.90 8.51 15.21
CA ALA A 32 -12.09 9.31 15.57
C ALA A 32 -13.47 8.63 15.37
N SER A 33 -13.53 7.38 14.89
CA SER A 33 -14.77 6.61 14.70
C SER A 33 -15.20 5.80 15.93
N CYS A 34 -14.41 5.75 17.01
CA CYS A 34 -14.70 4.89 18.16
C CYS A 34 -15.39 5.58 19.35
N GLU A 35 -15.45 6.92 19.38
CA GLU A 35 -16.02 7.67 20.52
C GLU A 35 -17.51 7.37 20.73
N ASN A 36 -18.27 7.10 19.66
CA ASN A 36 -19.68 6.73 19.75
C ASN A 36 -19.93 5.24 20.09
N MET A 37 -18.90 4.38 20.07
CA MET A 37 -19.07 2.94 20.28
C MET A 37 -18.91 2.50 21.74
N LEU A 38 -18.43 3.42 22.60
CA LEU A 38 -18.10 3.15 24.01
C LEU A 38 -19.07 3.81 25.00
N LEU A 39 -19.96 4.69 24.54
CA LEU A 39 -21.01 5.29 25.36
C LEU A 39 -21.99 4.21 25.83
N GLY A 40 -22.15 4.07 27.15
CA GLY A 40 -23.09 3.13 27.77
C GLY A 40 -22.57 1.71 28.00
N LYS A 41 -21.32 1.40 27.66
CA LYS A 41 -20.71 0.09 27.95
C LYS A 41 -19.97 0.12 29.29
N SER A 42 -20.11 -0.96 30.07
CA SER A 42 -19.34 -1.16 31.29
C SER A 42 -17.86 -1.41 30.99
N ILE A 43 -16.97 -1.09 31.93
CA ILE A 43 -15.52 -1.36 31.82
C ILE A 43 -15.25 -2.84 31.49
N ALA A 44 -16.04 -3.76 32.05
CA ALA A 44 -15.93 -5.19 31.79
C ALA A 44 -16.27 -5.58 30.34
N GLU A 45 -17.15 -4.83 29.67
CA GLU A 45 -17.47 -5.04 28.25
C GLU A 45 -16.38 -4.48 27.35
N ILE A 46 -15.84 -3.30 27.69
CA ILE A 46 -14.72 -2.70 26.96
C ILE A 46 -13.49 -3.62 27.03
N MET A 47 -13.17 -4.15 28.21
CA MET A 47 -12.08 -5.11 28.39
C MET A 47 -12.32 -6.42 27.63
N ARG A 48 -13.55 -6.95 27.60
CA ARG A 48 -13.89 -8.14 26.80
C ARG A 48 -13.74 -7.90 25.30
N MET A 49 -14.08 -6.71 24.81
CA MET A 49 -13.90 -6.34 23.41
C MET A 49 -12.42 -6.20 23.04
N ALA A 50 -11.62 -5.56 23.89
CA ALA A 50 -10.17 -5.44 23.71
C ALA A 50 -9.48 -6.82 23.72
N LEU A 51 -9.85 -7.71 24.66
CA LEU A 51 -9.33 -9.08 24.72
C LEU A 51 -9.69 -9.90 23.48
N ARG A 52 -10.90 -9.74 22.93
CA ARG A 52 -11.30 -10.39 21.66
C ARG A 52 -10.48 -9.89 20.47
N LEU A 53 -10.16 -8.60 20.41
CA LEU A 53 -9.31 -8.03 19.36
C LEU A 53 -7.86 -8.54 19.46
N VAL A 54 -7.28 -8.56 20.66
CA VAL A 54 -5.93 -9.10 20.90
C VAL A 54 -5.89 -10.60 20.61
N ALA A 55 -6.93 -11.36 20.97
CA ALA A 55 -7.03 -12.78 20.64
C ALA A 55 -7.18 -13.02 19.13
N ARG A 56 -7.91 -12.16 18.41
CA ARG A 56 -8.03 -12.22 16.95
C ARG A 56 -6.70 -11.95 16.25
N ASP A 57 -5.97 -10.92 16.68
CA ASP A 57 -4.68 -10.57 16.11
C ASP A 57 -3.60 -11.62 16.43
N ARG A 58 -3.64 -12.21 17.64
CA ARG A 58 -2.79 -13.36 17.98
C ARG A 58 -3.15 -14.62 17.21
N ALA A 59 -4.43 -14.89 16.95
CA ALA A 59 -4.85 -16.02 16.12
C ALA A 59 -4.40 -15.84 14.66
N LEU A 60 -4.46 -14.63 14.11
CA LEU A 60 -3.97 -14.33 12.75
C LEU A 60 -2.45 -14.41 12.64
N LEU A 61 -1.71 -14.02 13.68
CA LEU A 61 -0.25 -14.21 13.77
C LEU A 61 0.11 -15.68 13.96
N TRP A 62 -0.68 -16.45 14.73
CA TRP A 62 -0.47 -17.88 14.95
C TRP A 62 -0.74 -18.72 13.68
N ILE A 63 -1.82 -18.42 12.95
CA ILE A 63 -2.13 -19.05 11.65
C ILE A 63 -1.03 -18.74 10.60
N ARG A 64 -0.43 -17.55 10.65
CA ARG A 64 0.74 -17.20 9.81
C ARG A 64 2.03 -17.90 10.22
N ALA A 65 2.22 -18.22 11.49
CA ALA A 65 3.43 -18.85 12.00
C ALA A 65 3.39 -20.39 11.98
N HIS A 66 2.21 -21.01 11.83
CA HIS A 66 2.02 -22.47 11.88
C HIS A 66 1.48 -23.06 10.57
N SER A 67 1.51 -22.30 9.47
CA SER A 67 1.37 -22.84 8.11
C SER A 67 2.70 -23.33 7.53
N ASP A 68 3.79 -23.22 8.28
CA ASP A 68 5.06 -23.87 8.01
C ASP A 68 5.02 -25.31 8.52
N ILE A 69 4.65 -26.23 7.62
CA ILE A 69 4.81 -27.68 7.83
C ILE A 69 6.30 -28.03 7.74
N GLU A 70 6.71 -28.86 8.70
CA GLU A 70 8.05 -29.29 9.08
C GLU A 70 8.98 -29.69 7.92
N TYR A 71 10.17 -29.10 7.90
CA TYR A 71 11.33 -29.57 7.14
C TYR A 71 12.22 -30.44 8.03
N ASN A 72 12.41 -31.72 7.65
CA ASN A 72 13.30 -32.66 8.32
C ASN A 72 14.60 -32.85 7.50
N PRO A 73 15.77 -32.36 7.94
CA PRO A 73 17.01 -32.43 7.17
C PRO A 73 17.90 -33.58 7.65
N THR A 74 17.56 -34.83 7.35
CA THR A 74 18.51 -35.95 7.47
C THR A 74 18.27 -37.05 6.43
N ALA A 75 18.74 -36.82 5.20
CA ALA A 75 19.07 -37.91 4.29
C ALA A 75 20.07 -37.43 3.22
N SER A 76 21.36 -37.60 3.50
CA SER A 76 22.44 -37.53 2.51
C SER A 76 22.87 -38.93 2.10
N ALA A 77 22.84 -39.25 0.81
CA ALA A 77 23.88 -39.98 0.08
C ALA A 77 23.44 -40.30 -1.37
N HIS A 78 24.01 -39.54 -2.33
CA HIS A 78 24.63 -39.96 -3.62
C HIS A 78 23.91 -40.92 -4.63
N PRO A 79 24.37 -41.01 -5.90
CA PRO A 79 24.35 -39.98 -6.95
C PRO A 79 23.78 -40.54 -8.29
N SER A 80 23.81 -39.69 -9.33
CA SER A 80 23.93 -40.04 -10.75
C SER A 80 22.65 -40.23 -11.62
N HIS A 81 22.48 -39.25 -12.52
CA HIS A 81 22.42 -39.48 -13.97
C HIS A 81 21.24 -40.19 -14.64
N ILE A 82 19.99 -40.12 -14.17
CA ILE A 82 18.84 -40.46 -15.03
C ILE A 82 17.64 -39.58 -14.65
N LEU A 83 17.30 -38.58 -15.48
CA LEU A 83 15.98 -37.93 -15.65
C LEU A 83 16.05 -36.47 -16.18
N TYR A 84 16.97 -36.16 -17.10
CA TYR A 84 16.91 -34.93 -17.91
C TYR A 84 16.28 -35.17 -19.29
N ASP A 85 15.32 -36.09 -19.38
CA ASP A 85 14.62 -36.39 -20.64
C ASP A 85 13.08 -36.41 -20.47
N ARG A 86 12.58 -35.57 -19.56
CA ARG A 86 11.14 -35.40 -19.29
C ARG A 86 10.65 -33.96 -19.21
N MET A 87 11.37 -33.02 -19.86
CA MET A 87 10.97 -31.60 -19.94
C MET A 87 10.35 -31.20 -21.29
N ALA A 88 9.96 -32.16 -22.14
CA ALA A 88 9.37 -31.89 -23.46
C ALA A 88 7.83 -31.85 -23.48
N HIS A 89 7.16 -31.79 -22.33
CA HIS A 89 5.72 -31.53 -22.27
C HIS A 89 5.45 -30.26 -21.47
N ALA A 90 5.65 -29.16 -22.20
CA ALA A 90 5.17 -27.84 -21.88
C ALA A 90 3.70 -27.88 -21.45
N ASN A 91 3.45 -27.71 -20.16
CA ASN A 91 2.32 -26.89 -19.74
C ASN A 91 2.88 -25.48 -19.64
N PRO A 92 2.69 -24.60 -20.65
CA PRO A 92 2.88 -23.19 -20.44
C PRO A 92 1.79 -22.78 -19.44
N HIS A 93 2.12 -22.77 -18.14
CA HIS A 93 1.27 -22.13 -17.15
C HIS A 93 0.93 -20.73 -17.68
N PRO A 94 -0.34 -20.31 -17.62
CA PRO A 94 -0.76 -19.07 -18.26
C PRO A 94 0.06 -17.93 -17.66
N VAL A 95 0.94 -17.36 -18.50
CA VAL A 95 1.62 -16.10 -18.20
C VAL A 95 0.50 -15.10 -17.94
N LYS A 96 0.49 -14.51 -16.75
CA LYS A 96 -0.52 -13.49 -16.46
C LYS A 96 -0.40 -12.40 -17.51
N ALA A 97 -1.55 -11.92 -18.02
CA ALA A 97 -1.55 -10.87 -19.02
C ALA A 97 -0.68 -9.69 -18.55
N PRO A 98 0.08 -9.04 -19.46
CA PRO A 98 0.98 -7.94 -19.12
C PRO A 98 0.24 -6.75 -18.49
N LEU A 99 -1.07 -6.63 -18.76
CA LEU A 99 -1.97 -5.66 -18.15
C LEU A 99 -3.18 -6.39 -17.53
N ASP A 100 -3.42 -6.12 -16.25
CA ASP A 100 -4.57 -6.53 -15.45
C ASP A 100 -5.32 -5.27 -15.00
N ASP A 101 -6.20 -4.77 -15.87
CA ASP A 101 -7.02 -3.59 -15.59
C ASP A 101 -8.31 -3.99 -14.86
N LYS A 102 -8.38 -3.69 -13.56
CA LYS A 102 -9.53 -3.96 -12.69
C LYS A 102 -10.42 -2.74 -12.52
N THR A 103 -10.35 -1.77 -13.43
CA THR A 103 -11.17 -0.56 -13.39
C THR A 103 -12.26 -0.60 -14.45
N ASP A 104 -13.38 0.07 -14.16
CA ASP A 104 -14.48 0.22 -15.11
C ASP A 104 -14.38 1.53 -15.92
N GLU A 105 -15.18 1.63 -16.98
CA GLU A 105 -15.20 2.80 -17.87
C GLU A 105 -15.58 4.11 -17.16
N THR A 106 -16.34 4.04 -16.07
CA THR A 106 -16.72 5.23 -15.30
C THR A 106 -15.55 5.81 -14.54
N LEU A 107 -14.62 4.96 -14.07
CA LEU A 107 -13.37 5.38 -13.45
C LEU A 107 -12.38 5.90 -14.48
N LYS A 108 -12.31 5.28 -15.66
CA LYS A 108 -11.42 5.73 -16.75
C LYS A 108 -11.71 7.17 -17.18
N ALA A 109 -12.98 7.59 -17.16
CA ALA A 109 -13.38 8.96 -17.47
C ALA A 109 -13.08 9.98 -16.35
N LYS A 110 -12.67 9.55 -15.15
CA LYS A 110 -12.44 10.48 -14.01
C LYS A 110 -11.17 11.29 -14.21
N ARG A 111 -11.28 12.58 -13.92
CA ARG A 111 -10.16 13.53 -13.90
C ARG A 111 -9.24 13.27 -12.71
N LEU A 112 -7.95 13.29 -12.96
CA LEU A 112 -6.90 13.14 -11.95
C LEU A 112 -6.40 14.52 -11.49
N GLU A 113 -6.07 14.63 -10.21
CA GLU A 113 -5.49 15.82 -9.59
C GLU A 113 -3.98 15.67 -9.38
N SER A 114 -3.56 14.50 -8.89
CA SER A 114 -2.18 14.24 -8.51
C SER A 114 -1.80 12.77 -8.74
N VAL A 115 -0.50 12.53 -8.84
CA VAL A 115 0.12 11.21 -8.72
C VAL A 115 0.97 11.18 -7.45
N THR A 116 0.84 10.11 -6.68
CA THR A 116 1.68 9.83 -5.52
C THR A 116 2.55 8.63 -5.84
N LEU A 117 3.86 8.78 -5.71
CA LEU A 117 4.81 7.67 -5.67
C LEU A 117 5.00 7.25 -4.22
N TRP A 118 4.82 5.97 -3.88
CA TRP A 118 5.01 5.51 -2.51
C TRP A 118 5.61 4.10 -2.43
N CYS A 119 6.22 3.82 -1.27
CA CYS A 119 6.75 2.51 -0.90
C CYS A 119 5.79 1.81 0.08
N SER A 120 5.27 0.64 -0.27
CA SER A 120 4.35 -0.12 0.59
C SER A 120 5.10 -0.86 1.71
N SER A 121 4.65 -0.76 2.96
CA SER A 121 5.31 -1.39 4.11
C SER A 121 5.01 -2.88 4.27
N GLY A 122 6.02 -3.64 4.68
CA GLY A 122 5.98 -5.09 4.95
C GLY A 122 7.31 -5.78 4.63
N ALA A 123 7.92 -5.36 3.53
CA ALA A 123 9.30 -5.59 3.12
C ALA A 123 9.59 -4.50 2.07
N LEU A 124 10.49 -3.57 2.36
CA LEU A 124 10.51 -2.19 1.83
C LEU A 124 10.93 -2.04 0.35
N HIS A 125 10.73 -3.04 -0.49
CA HIS A 125 11.22 -3.07 -1.87
C HIS A 125 10.16 -2.73 -2.93
N HIS A 126 8.89 -2.59 -2.54
CA HIS A 126 7.78 -2.47 -3.50
C HIS A 126 7.25 -1.05 -3.63
N TRP A 127 7.29 -0.55 -4.87
CA TRP A 127 6.93 0.80 -5.22
C TRP A 127 5.71 0.83 -6.15
N VAL A 128 4.78 1.72 -5.83
CA VAL A 128 3.51 1.86 -6.51
C VAL A 128 3.27 3.34 -6.78
N THR A 129 2.68 3.65 -7.92
CA THR A 129 2.08 4.97 -8.15
C THR A 129 0.59 4.88 -7.92
N GLY A 130 -0.02 5.93 -7.41
CA GLY A 130 -1.46 6.05 -7.41
C GLY A 130 -1.89 7.45 -7.69
N TYR A 131 -3.11 7.55 -8.17
CA TYR A 131 -3.67 8.75 -8.73
C TYR A 131 -4.90 9.12 -7.95
N THR A 132 -4.96 10.39 -7.56
CA THR A 132 -6.11 10.92 -6.83
C THR A 132 -7.07 11.57 -7.82
N PHE A 133 -8.36 11.28 -7.70
CA PHE A 133 -9.37 11.94 -8.50
C PHE A 133 -9.64 13.35 -7.98
N VAL A 134 -9.89 14.30 -8.89
CA VAL A 134 -10.34 15.67 -8.54
C VAL A 134 -11.62 15.63 -7.71
N ARG A 135 -12.50 14.68 -8.01
CA ARG A 135 -13.70 14.38 -7.21
C ARG A 135 -13.82 12.88 -7.00
N PRO A 136 -14.07 12.41 -5.77
CA PRO A 136 -14.32 11.00 -5.52
C PRO A 136 -15.44 10.45 -6.42
N HIS A 137 -15.30 9.23 -6.88
CA HIS A 137 -16.38 8.46 -7.47
C HIS A 137 -17.22 7.88 -6.33
N GLN A 138 -18.40 8.46 -6.15
CA GLN A 138 -19.38 7.97 -5.18
C GLN A 138 -19.95 6.65 -5.67
N ARG A 139 -19.71 5.59 -4.90
CA ARG A 139 -20.29 4.26 -5.18
C ARG A 139 -21.65 4.10 -4.50
N ASP A 140 -21.77 4.69 -3.31
CA ASP A 140 -22.95 4.65 -2.46
C ASP A 140 -23.09 6.02 -1.76
N PRO A 141 -24.12 6.83 -2.11
CA PRO A 141 -24.35 8.13 -1.48
C PRO A 141 -24.52 8.06 0.05
N ASP A 142 -25.01 6.92 0.57
CA ASP A 142 -25.27 6.71 1.99
C ASP A 142 -24.04 6.16 2.73
N ASN A 143 -22.99 5.77 1.99
CA ASN A 143 -21.76 5.23 2.55
C ASN A 143 -20.50 5.81 1.89
N PRO A 144 -20.11 7.05 2.24
CA PRO A 144 -18.95 7.74 1.66
C PRO A 144 -17.60 7.05 1.98
N THR A 145 -17.58 6.05 2.88
CA THR A 145 -16.38 5.24 3.12
C THR A 145 -16.06 4.31 1.96
N GLN A 146 -17.05 4.03 1.10
CA GLN A 146 -16.89 3.25 -0.12
C GLN A 146 -16.52 4.11 -1.35
N ASP A 147 -16.43 5.43 -1.18
CA ASP A 147 -16.02 6.33 -2.26
C ASP A 147 -14.67 5.91 -2.83
N ILE A 148 -14.64 5.73 -4.14
CA ILE A 148 -13.40 5.50 -4.87
C ILE A 148 -12.76 6.87 -5.10
N VAL A 149 -11.69 7.13 -4.39
CA VAL A 149 -10.99 8.43 -4.38
C VAL A 149 -9.81 8.47 -5.36
N GLY A 150 -9.49 7.32 -5.97
CA GLY A 150 -8.39 7.22 -6.91
C GLY A 150 -8.18 5.81 -7.44
N ILE A 151 -7.02 5.60 -8.08
CA ILE A 151 -6.55 4.32 -8.58
C ILE A 151 -5.08 4.09 -8.19
N SER A 152 -4.64 2.83 -8.16
CA SER A 152 -3.22 2.47 -8.06
C SER A 152 -2.74 1.78 -9.33
N CYS A 153 -1.48 2.00 -9.66
CA CYS A 153 -0.77 1.44 -10.80
C CYS A 153 0.46 0.70 -10.30
N ASN A 154 0.36 -0.61 -10.35
CA ASN A 154 1.24 -1.54 -9.66
C ASN A 154 1.93 -2.44 -10.68
N MET A 155 3.19 -2.16 -11.01
CA MET A 155 4.02 -3.10 -11.76
C MET A 155 4.67 -4.07 -10.77
N TYR A 156 4.33 -5.36 -10.88
CA TYR A 156 4.83 -6.41 -10.00
C TYR A 156 5.15 -7.68 -10.80
N GLN A 157 5.97 -8.54 -10.20
CA GLN A 157 6.19 -9.89 -10.71
C GLN A 157 5.17 -10.84 -10.06
N PRO A 158 4.28 -11.48 -10.82
CA PRO A 158 3.33 -12.46 -10.28
C PRO A 158 4.05 -13.61 -9.57
N ARG A 159 3.54 -14.03 -8.40
CA ARG A 159 4.11 -15.18 -7.66
C ARG A 159 4.13 -16.46 -8.51
N SER A 160 3.14 -16.64 -9.37
CA SER A 160 3.08 -17.77 -10.31
C SER A 160 4.27 -17.82 -11.27
N HIS A 161 4.99 -16.71 -11.49
CA HIS A 161 6.19 -16.65 -12.31
C HIS A 161 7.46 -16.99 -11.51
N ILE A 162 7.46 -16.76 -10.19
CA ILE A 162 8.61 -17.02 -9.30
C ILE A 162 8.79 -18.53 -9.04
N TYR A 163 7.70 -19.30 -8.94
CA TYR A 163 7.75 -20.68 -8.44
C TYR A 163 7.65 -21.78 -9.53
N ASN A 164 7.49 -21.45 -10.81
CA ASN A 164 7.03 -22.41 -11.83
C ASN A 164 7.86 -22.50 -13.13
N ALA A 165 9.09 -22.01 -13.19
CA ALA A 165 9.85 -22.10 -14.44
C ALA A 165 11.24 -22.72 -14.21
N ALA A 166 11.60 -23.65 -15.10
CA ALA A 166 12.94 -24.24 -15.21
C ALA A 166 14.03 -23.21 -15.62
N ALA A 167 13.65 -21.93 -15.72
CA ALA A 167 14.47 -20.74 -15.87
C ALA A 167 13.68 -19.56 -15.27
N ASP A 168 14.32 -18.58 -14.63
CA ASP A 168 13.65 -17.48 -13.94
C ASP A 168 12.65 -16.72 -14.84
N ASN A 169 11.34 -16.93 -14.64
CA ASN A 169 10.31 -16.15 -15.33
C ASN A 169 10.17 -14.79 -14.64
N LEU A 170 10.80 -13.78 -15.24
CA LEU A 170 10.84 -12.41 -14.74
C LEU A 170 9.78 -11.50 -15.40
N TYR A 171 8.82 -12.05 -16.14
CA TYR A 171 7.77 -11.23 -16.76
C TYR A 171 6.92 -10.54 -15.71
N GLY A 172 6.80 -9.22 -15.84
CA GLY A 172 5.97 -8.38 -15.02
C GLY A 172 4.51 -8.37 -15.48
N CYS A 173 3.64 -7.97 -14.56
CA CYS A 173 2.25 -7.63 -14.81
C CYS A 173 1.98 -6.24 -14.23
N LEU A 174 1.38 -5.39 -15.06
CA LEU A 174 0.84 -4.12 -14.64
C LEU A 174 -0.59 -4.31 -14.13
N GLU A 175 -0.85 -4.02 -12.87
CA GLU A 175 -2.20 -4.01 -12.31
C GLU A 175 -2.69 -2.58 -12.09
N LEU A 176 -3.89 -2.30 -12.60
CA LEU A 176 -4.64 -1.10 -12.28
C LEU A 176 -5.80 -1.47 -11.37
N GLN A 177 -5.93 -0.77 -10.24
CA GLN A 177 -6.96 -1.08 -9.25
C GLN A 177 -7.60 0.18 -8.68
N ALA A 178 -8.94 0.18 -8.59
CA ALA A 178 -9.70 1.19 -7.87
C ALA A 178 -9.31 1.26 -6.39
N ARG A 179 -9.22 2.47 -5.85
CA ARG A 179 -8.83 2.71 -4.45
C ARG A 179 -9.97 3.38 -3.69
N PRO A 180 -10.66 2.66 -2.80
CA PRO A 180 -11.63 3.28 -1.90
C PRO A 180 -10.93 4.10 -0.82
N ARG A 181 -11.64 5.07 -0.26
CA ARG A 181 -11.11 6.06 0.70
C ARG A 181 -10.44 5.41 1.91
N ASN A 182 -11.02 4.34 2.43
CA ASN A 182 -10.52 3.60 3.58
C ASN A 182 -9.32 2.67 3.27
N LEU A 183 -8.98 2.48 1.99
CA LEU A 183 -7.80 1.73 1.54
C LEU A 183 -6.76 2.65 0.89
N LEU A 184 -6.98 3.97 0.90
CA LEU A 184 -5.96 4.92 0.51
C LEU A 184 -5.03 5.09 1.70
N TYR A 185 -3.79 4.70 1.49
CA TYR A 185 -2.73 4.59 2.48
C TYR A 185 -2.88 3.41 3.44
N SER A 186 -1.84 2.56 3.47
CA SER A 186 -1.35 2.18 4.79
C SER A 186 -0.92 3.51 5.42
N THR A 187 -1.62 3.97 6.45
CA THR A 187 -1.18 5.12 7.29
C THR A 187 0.21 4.89 7.92
N ARG A 188 0.81 3.74 7.64
CA ARG A 188 2.15 3.28 8.02
C ARG A 188 3.09 3.10 6.82
N THR A 189 2.82 3.68 5.64
CA THR A 189 3.83 3.73 4.57
C THR A 189 4.92 4.72 4.97
N PRO A 190 6.19 4.30 5.09
CA PRO A 190 7.25 5.15 5.63
C PRO A 190 7.66 6.29 4.70
N TYR A 191 7.28 6.24 3.42
CA TYR A 191 7.71 7.23 2.44
C TYR A 191 6.74 7.42 1.27
N LYS A 192 6.45 8.68 0.92
CA LYS A 192 5.63 9.06 -0.24
C LYS A 192 6.07 10.41 -0.81
N ILE A 193 5.92 10.57 -2.12
CA ILE A 193 6.12 11.82 -2.87
C ILE A 193 4.84 12.09 -3.65
N VAL A 194 4.29 13.31 -3.56
CA VAL A 194 3.10 13.73 -4.29
C VAL A 194 3.50 14.74 -5.36
N LEU A 195 3.03 14.54 -6.58
CA LEU A 195 3.22 15.43 -7.73
C LEU A 195 1.85 15.82 -8.27
N THR A 196 1.63 17.11 -8.48
CA THR A 196 0.35 17.64 -8.98
C THR A 196 0.39 17.71 -10.51
N PHE A 197 -0.68 17.28 -11.17
CA PHE A 197 -0.75 17.39 -12.62
C PHE A 197 -0.94 18.84 -13.06
N GLN A 198 -0.17 19.26 -14.07
CA GLN A 198 -0.20 20.63 -14.62
C GLN A 198 -1.33 20.84 -15.63
N ARG A 199 -1.95 19.74 -16.08
CA ARG A 199 -3.03 19.73 -17.05
C ARG A 199 -4.16 18.84 -16.54
N THR A 200 -5.34 19.09 -17.08
CA THR A 200 -6.46 18.17 -16.88
C THR A 200 -6.20 16.90 -17.66
N ILE A 201 -6.07 15.79 -16.93
CA ILE A 201 -5.95 14.46 -17.49
C ILE A 201 -6.95 13.53 -16.81
N THR A 202 -7.23 12.41 -17.45
CA THR A 202 -8.11 11.36 -16.98
C THR A 202 -7.31 10.09 -16.69
N MET A 203 -7.94 9.13 -16.01
CA MET A 203 -7.36 7.80 -15.89
C MET A 203 -7.15 7.15 -17.28
N LYS A 204 -8.07 7.35 -18.22
CA LYS A 204 -7.95 6.83 -19.58
C LYS A 204 -6.67 7.32 -20.25
N ASP A 205 -6.31 8.59 -20.07
CA ASP A 205 -5.08 9.16 -20.63
C ASP A 205 -3.83 8.41 -20.11
N ILE A 206 -3.79 8.08 -18.82
CA ILE A 206 -2.69 7.27 -18.23
C ILE A 206 -2.61 5.90 -18.89
N LEU A 207 -3.76 5.21 -19.02
CA LEU A 207 -3.82 3.88 -19.61
C LEU A 207 -3.41 3.90 -21.09
N ASP A 208 -3.91 4.87 -21.86
CA ASP A 208 -3.58 5.04 -23.26
C ASP A 208 -2.07 5.31 -23.44
N LEU A 209 -1.46 6.12 -22.57
CA LEU A 209 -0.01 6.36 -22.58
C LEU A 209 0.77 5.08 -22.27
N VAL A 210 0.38 4.33 -21.24
CA VAL A 210 1.01 3.06 -20.88
C VAL A 210 1.02 2.11 -22.08
N VAL A 211 -0.14 1.93 -22.72
CA VAL A 211 -0.31 1.03 -23.87
C VAL A 211 0.48 1.52 -25.07
N ALA A 212 0.38 2.81 -25.41
CA ALA A 212 1.06 3.40 -26.56
C ALA A 212 2.60 3.35 -26.42
N LYS A 213 3.12 3.40 -25.19
CA LYS A 213 4.56 3.28 -24.89
C LYS A 213 5.00 1.84 -24.61
N GLY A 214 4.07 0.88 -24.61
CA GLY A 214 4.36 -0.52 -24.29
C GLY A 214 4.86 -0.74 -22.86
N LEU A 215 4.53 0.14 -21.91
CA LEU A 215 5.07 0.07 -20.55
C LEU A 215 4.58 -1.16 -19.76
N GLN A 216 3.46 -1.77 -20.17
CA GLN A 216 2.95 -3.02 -19.61
C GLN A 216 3.87 -4.23 -19.93
N TYR A 217 4.71 -4.13 -20.96
CA TYR A 217 5.63 -5.19 -21.37
C TYR A 217 6.99 -4.99 -20.70
N TYR A 218 7.10 -5.44 -19.45
CA TYR A 218 8.32 -5.32 -18.65
C TYR A 218 8.79 -6.67 -18.11
N THR A 219 10.09 -6.92 -18.16
CA THR A 219 10.75 -8.03 -17.45
C THR A 219 11.63 -7.48 -16.35
N PHE A 220 11.46 -8.00 -15.14
CA PHE A 220 12.26 -7.64 -13.98
C PHE A 220 13.72 -8.10 -14.14
N HIS A 221 14.63 -7.45 -13.44
CA HIS A 221 16.01 -7.91 -13.30
C HIS A 221 16.08 -9.00 -12.21
N PRO A 222 16.95 -10.02 -12.36
CA PRO A 222 17.14 -11.05 -11.33
C PRO A 222 17.49 -10.47 -9.96
N ASP A 223 18.35 -9.44 -9.93
CA ASP A 223 18.81 -8.78 -8.69
C ASP A 223 17.76 -7.89 -7.98
N GLY A 224 16.51 -7.90 -8.44
CA GLY A 224 15.38 -7.31 -7.71
C GLY A 224 15.00 -5.87 -8.10
N SER A 225 14.12 -5.26 -7.30
CA SER A 225 13.51 -3.91 -7.37
C SER A 225 13.30 -3.26 -8.76
N GLY A 226 12.80 -4.03 -9.72
CA GLY A 226 12.40 -3.48 -11.02
C GLY A 226 11.19 -2.53 -10.96
N CYS A 227 10.38 -2.56 -9.89
CA CYS A 227 9.17 -1.75 -9.78
C CYS A 227 9.49 -0.26 -9.59
N LEU A 228 10.50 0.12 -8.79
CA LEU A 228 10.88 1.54 -8.64
C LEU A 228 11.36 2.14 -9.97
N ASN A 229 12.22 1.42 -10.70
CA ASN A 229 12.67 1.85 -12.03
C ASN A 229 11.48 2.05 -12.98
N TRP A 230 10.53 1.11 -12.97
CA TRP A 230 9.31 1.21 -13.78
C TRP A 230 8.47 2.43 -13.40
N GLN A 231 8.23 2.67 -12.10
CA GLN A 231 7.44 3.82 -11.64
C GLN A 231 8.11 5.15 -12.02
N LEU A 232 9.42 5.28 -11.87
CA LEU A 232 10.15 6.49 -12.27
C LEU A 232 10.16 6.68 -13.80
N THR A 233 10.19 5.59 -14.56
CA THR A 233 10.05 5.61 -16.03
C THR A 233 8.67 6.11 -16.44
N LEU A 234 7.61 5.65 -15.77
CA LEU A 234 6.25 6.13 -15.99
C LEU A 234 6.14 7.64 -15.73
N LEU A 235 6.64 8.13 -14.59
CA LEU A 235 6.65 9.57 -14.29
C LEU A 235 7.43 10.38 -15.33
N SER A 236 8.56 9.85 -15.83
CA SER A 236 9.35 10.52 -16.88
C SER A 236 8.57 10.63 -18.19
N ASN A 237 7.70 9.66 -18.51
CA ASN A 237 6.84 9.72 -19.69
C ASN A 237 5.70 10.74 -19.57
N PHE A 238 5.39 11.24 -18.37
CA PHE A 238 4.40 12.31 -18.16
C PHE A 238 4.93 13.71 -18.53
N VAL A 239 6.25 13.86 -18.71
CA VAL A 239 6.87 15.15 -19.08
C VAL A 239 6.56 15.53 -20.52
N ALA A 240 6.72 14.61 -21.47
CA ALA A 240 6.50 14.87 -22.90
C ALA A 240 5.10 15.43 -23.24
N PRO A 241 3.97 14.91 -22.69
CA PRO A 241 2.66 15.50 -22.90
C PRO A 241 2.36 16.73 -22.02
N GLY A 242 3.32 17.15 -21.18
CA GLY A 242 3.21 18.31 -20.29
C GLY A 242 2.28 18.07 -19.09
N TRP A 243 2.18 16.84 -18.60
CA TRP A 243 1.36 16.51 -17.42
C TRP A 243 2.11 16.79 -16.12
N LEU A 244 3.43 16.63 -16.12
CA LEU A 244 4.36 17.01 -15.05
C LEU A 244 5.51 17.82 -15.66
N SER A 245 6.15 18.69 -14.87
CA SER A 245 7.40 19.32 -15.31
C SER A 245 8.57 18.35 -15.20
N GLU A 246 9.60 18.60 -16.01
CA GLU A 246 10.88 17.90 -15.88
C GLU A 246 11.51 18.13 -14.50
N GLU A 247 11.38 19.35 -13.96
CA GLU A 247 11.86 19.72 -12.62
C GLU A 247 11.18 18.90 -11.52
N ASP A 248 9.85 18.76 -11.55
CA ASP A 248 9.10 17.97 -10.56
C ASP A 248 9.55 16.50 -10.55
N VAL A 249 9.75 15.91 -11.73
CA VAL A 249 10.20 14.52 -11.88
C VAL A 249 11.66 14.37 -11.44
N ALA A 250 12.54 15.33 -11.76
CA ALA A 250 13.92 15.35 -11.29
C ALA A 250 13.99 15.46 -9.75
N ASN A 251 13.21 16.36 -9.17
CA ASN A 251 13.10 16.53 -7.72
C ASN A 251 12.57 15.27 -7.03
N ALA A 252 11.60 14.57 -7.63
CA ALA A 252 11.15 13.28 -7.11
C ALA A 252 12.28 12.23 -7.09
N ARG A 253 13.11 12.15 -8.13
CA ARG A 253 14.28 11.25 -8.17
C ARG A 253 15.31 11.61 -7.09
N VAL A 254 15.60 12.88 -6.89
CA VAL A 254 16.49 13.34 -5.81
C VAL A 254 15.95 12.92 -4.44
N GLN A 255 14.66 13.15 -4.20
CA GLN A 255 14.03 12.76 -2.93
C GLN A 255 14.09 11.24 -2.69
N VAL A 256 13.83 10.40 -3.70
CA VAL A 256 13.98 8.93 -3.57
C VAL A 256 15.44 8.55 -3.31
N SER A 257 16.39 9.18 -4.00
CA SER A 257 17.83 8.97 -3.78
C SER A 257 18.23 9.26 -2.34
N GLU A 258 17.80 10.39 -1.79
CA GLU A 258 18.08 10.74 -0.39
C GLU A 258 17.43 9.75 0.58
N TYR A 259 16.18 9.34 0.31
CA TYR A 259 15.52 8.32 1.13
C TYR A 259 16.29 6.99 1.09
N ALA A 260 16.76 6.57 -0.09
CA ALA A 260 17.54 5.34 -0.25
C ALA A 260 18.84 5.34 0.54
N LYS A 261 19.49 6.49 0.74
CA LYS A 261 20.68 6.60 1.62
C LYS A 261 20.36 6.24 3.07
N THR A 262 19.15 6.53 3.54
CA THR A 262 18.68 6.21 4.91
C THR A 262 18.09 4.80 5.03
N ALA A 263 17.66 4.23 3.91
CA ALA A 263 16.96 2.96 3.83
C ALA A 263 17.65 2.03 2.81
N LYS A 264 18.97 1.85 2.93
CA LYS A 264 19.81 1.18 1.91
C LYS A 264 19.38 -0.26 1.62
N GLU A 265 19.02 -1.00 2.66
CA GLU A 265 18.55 -2.39 2.53
C GLU A 265 17.17 -2.48 1.89
N ALA A 266 16.39 -1.41 1.96
CA ALA A 266 15.01 -1.34 1.54
C ALA A 266 14.87 -0.87 0.08
N VAL A 267 15.57 0.21 -0.24
CA VAL A 267 15.45 0.92 -1.51
C VAL A 267 16.80 0.88 -2.20
N PRO A 268 17.05 -0.11 -3.09
CA PRO A 268 18.27 -0.13 -3.87
C PRO A 268 18.32 1.12 -4.76
N TRP A 269 19.46 1.83 -4.71
CA TRP A 269 19.69 3.03 -5.49
C TRP A 269 21.10 3.01 -6.12
N PRO A 270 21.24 3.27 -7.44
CA PRO A 270 20.17 3.52 -8.41
C PRO A 270 19.21 2.32 -8.52
N PRO A 271 17.94 2.55 -8.93
CA PRO A 271 16.98 1.47 -9.02
C PRO A 271 17.43 0.47 -10.07
N VAL A 272 17.34 -0.82 -9.73
CA VAL A 272 17.72 -1.90 -10.65
C VAL A 272 16.82 -1.86 -11.88
N GLN A 273 17.44 -1.86 -13.05
CA GLN A 273 16.74 -1.72 -14.31
C GLN A 273 16.35 -3.10 -14.84
N GLY A 274 15.04 -3.32 -14.97
CA GLY A 274 14.52 -4.37 -15.83
C GLY A 274 14.59 -3.97 -17.30
N LYS A 275 13.97 -4.78 -18.15
CA LYS A 275 13.96 -4.60 -19.60
C LYS A 275 12.54 -4.50 -20.11
N PHE A 276 12.26 -3.49 -20.93
CA PHE A 276 11.01 -3.44 -21.71
C PHE A 276 11.15 -4.34 -22.94
N TYR A 277 10.07 -5.02 -23.31
CA TYR A 277 10.06 -5.92 -24.45
C TYR A 277 8.92 -5.58 -25.41
N THR A 278 9.09 -5.95 -26.68
CA THR A 278 8.02 -5.89 -27.67
C THR A 278 7.20 -7.17 -27.57
N PRO A 279 5.85 -7.11 -27.55
CA PRO A 279 5.04 -8.32 -27.57
C PRO A 279 5.37 -9.17 -28.82
N PRO A 280 5.28 -10.50 -28.73
CA PRO A 280 5.26 -11.35 -29.91
C PRO A 280 4.13 -10.87 -30.84
N GLN A 281 4.44 -10.72 -32.13
CA GLN A 281 3.45 -10.39 -33.17
C GLN A 281 2.54 -11.58 -33.46
#